data_AF-A0A963WRP2-F1
#
_entry.id   AF-A0A963WRP2-F1
#
_cell.length_a   1.000
_cell.length_b   1.000
_cell.length_c   1.000
_cell.angle_alpha   90.00
_cell.angle_beta   90.00
_cell.angle_gamma   90.00
#
_symmetry.space_group_name_H-M   'P 1'
#
loop_
_entity.id
_entity.type
_entity.pdbx_description
1 polymer ?
#
loop_
_entity_poly.entity_id
_entity_poly.type
_entity_poly.pdbx_seq_one_letter_code
_entity_poly.pdbx_strand_id
1 'polypeptide(L)'
;MTVVALIAVTVAVALVRAGWSGRTGLAAAGWALAIAAIFALGWQYGAWGIAIGFVVAMAVAIVFVLHAAAVSPARPRRREAASSTALPQGDGYAIARRLGVFVIVVPLSFIASQGLALAIAAAMKGNGSLDANSVATAMFIQPTAWAAIMAWQMTMDNLRNMAAPPVLVALLGSIIGALA
;
A
#
# COMPACT_ATOMS: atom_id res chain seq x y z
N MET A 1 7.24 -10.46 26.36
CA MET A 1 7.74 -9.88 25.09
C MET A 1 6.65 -9.11 24.33
N THR A 2 5.39 -9.55 24.38
CA THR A 2 4.20 -8.81 23.89
C THR A 2 4.18 -7.33 24.23
N VAL A 3 4.27 -7.00 25.52
CA VAL A 3 4.18 -5.60 26.00
C VAL A 3 5.26 -4.73 25.34
N VAL A 4 6.49 -5.25 25.22
CA VAL A 4 7.61 -4.53 24.58
C VAL A 4 7.31 -4.27 23.11
N ALA A 5 6.78 -5.25 22.38
CA ALA A 5 6.44 -5.06 20.96
C ALA A 5 5.28 -4.09 20.76
N LEU A 6 4.26 -4.09 21.64
CA LEU A 6 3.15 -3.13 21.59
C LEU A 6 3.60 -1.71 21.94
N ILE A 7 4.53 -1.56 22.89
CA ILE A 7 5.18 -0.28 23.18
C ILE A 7 5.98 0.17 21.95
N ALA A 8 6.74 -0.73 21.31
CA ALA A 8 7.50 -0.41 20.11
C ALA A 8 6.60 0.07 18.95
N VAL A 9 5.44 -0.56 18.74
CA VAL A 9 4.42 -0.08 17.78
C VAL A 9 3.95 1.34 18.13
N THR A 10 3.67 1.60 19.40
CA THR A 10 3.24 2.94 19.86
C THR A 10 4.30 4.00 19.59
N VAL A 11 5.56 3.70 19.94
CA VAL A 11 6.72 4.58 19.70
C VAL A 11 6.94 4.79 18.20
N ALA A 12 6.77 3.74 17.39
CA ALA A 12 6.90 3.83 15.94
C ALA A 12 5.91 4.85 15.35
N VAL A 13 4.63 4.81 15.75
CA VAL A 13 3.62 5.78 15.29
C VAL A 13 4.00 7.20 15.71
N ALA A 14 4.47 7.38 16.95
CA ALA A 14 4.94 8.68 17.44
C ALA A 14 6.14 9.22 16.63
N LEU A 15 7.11 8.36 16.30
CA LEU A 15 8.26 8.71 15.47
C LEU A 15 7.85 9.11 14.05
N VAL A 16 6.93 8.37 13.43
CA VAL A 16 6.36 8.74 12.12
C VAL A 16 5.70 10.12 12.19
N ARG A 17 4.89 10.36 13.23
CA ARG A 17 4.23 11.67 13.42
C ARG A 17 5.22 12.81 13.64
N ALA A 18 6.29 12.57 14.39
CA ALA A 18 7.37 13.54 14.60
C ALA A 18 8.17 13.81 13.33
N GLY A 19 8.38 12.79 12.48
CA GLY A 19 9.09 12.93 11.22
C GLY A 19 8.39 13.85 10.20
N TRP A 20 7.06 14.02 10.31
CA TRP A 20 6.29 14.93 9.46
C TRP A 20 6.63 16.41 9.65
N SER A 21 7.35 16.79 10.72
CA SER A 21 7.84 18.16 10.90
C SER A 21 9.11 18.48 10.09
N GLY A 22 9.43 17.68 9.06
CA GLY A 22 10.63 17.81 8.23
C GLY A 22 11.81 16.94 8.66
N ARG A 23 11.65 16.11 9.71
CA ARG A 23 12.70 15.18 10.19
C ARG A 23 12.51 13.81 9.54
N THR A 24 12.76 13.72 8.24
CA THR A 24 12.51 12.51 7.43
C THR A 24 13.18 11.24 7.99
N GLY A 25 14.35 11.37 8.61
CA GLY A 25 15.03 10.25 9.29
C GLY A 25 14.22 9.63 10.44
N LEU A 26 13.46 10.43 11.20
CA LEU A 26 12.58 9.93 12.26
C LEU A 26 11.38 9.17 11.68
N ALA A 27 10.83 9.65 10.56
CA ALA A 27 9.76 8.93 9.87
C ALA A 27 10.24 7.57 9.35
N ALA A 28 11.43 7.53 8.74
CA ALA A 28 12.03 6.28 8.28
C ALA A 28 12.29 5.31 9.44
N ALA A 29 12.87 5.80 10.55
CA ALA A 29 13.10 4.99 11.75
C ALA A 29 11.79 4.47 12.36
N GLY A 30 10.75 5.31 12.39
CA GLY A 30 9.41 4.91 12.83
C GLY A 30 8.82 3.79 11.98
N TRP A 31 8.90 3.90 10.66
CA TRP A 31 8.47 2.81 9.76
C TRP A 31 9.27 1.53 9.96
N ALA A 32 10.59 1.61 10.06
CA ALA A 32 11.45 0.46 10.32
C ALA A 32 11.09 -0.23 11.66
N LEU A 33 10.85 0.56 12.71
CA LEU A 33 10.43 0.04 14.01
C LEU A 33 9.05 -0.60 13.97
N ALA A 34 8.08 0.01 13.27
CA ALA A 34 6.75 -0.57 13.08
C ALA A 34 6.83 -1.94 12.40
N ILE A 35 7.59 -2.04 11.30
CA ILE A 35 7.80 -3.29 10.57
C ILE A 35 8.40 -4.34 11.51
N ALA A 36 9.50 -4.02 12.19
CA ALA A 36 10.16 -4.95 13.11
C ALA A 36 9.23 -5.42 14.24
N ALA A 37 8.45 -4.51 14.84
CA ALA A 37 7.53 -4.84 15.92
C ALA A 37 6.35 -5.72 15.46
N ILE A 38 5.76 -5.43 14.29
CA ILE A 38 4.70 -6.26 13.71
C ILE A 38 5.22 -7.65 13.34
N PHE A 39 6.43 -7.75 12.76
CA PHE A 39 7.06 -9.04 12.50
C PHE A 39 7.33 -9.82 13.79
N ALA A 40 7.82 -9.17 14.84
CA ALA A 40 8.04 -9.83 16.13
C ALA A 40 6.72 -10.35 16.75
N LEU A 41 5.63 -9.59 16.66
CA LEU A 41 4.30 -10.03 17.09
C LEU A 41 3.78 -11.19 16.25
N GLY A 42 3.97 -11.15 14.93
CA GLY A 42 3.61 -12.22 14.01
C GLY A 42 4.40 -13.50 14.26
N TRP A 43 5.69 -13.39 14.58
CA TRP A 43 6.54 -14.54 14.91
C TRP A 43 6.09 -15.24 16.19
N GLN A 44 5.64 -14.49 17.19
CA GLN A 44 5.26 -15.04 18.49
C GLN A 44 3.81 -15.53 18.55
N TYR A 45 2.89 -14.85 17.87
CA TYR A 45 1.44 -15.08 18.02
C TYR A 45 0.71 -15.26 16.68
N GLY A 46 1.44 -15.40 15.58
CA GLY A 46 0.87 -15.54 14.25
C GLY A 46 0.00 -14.34 13.85
N ALA A 47 -1.07 -14.62 13.10
CA ALA A 47 -2.00 -13.62 12.59
C ALA A 47 -2.66 -12.78 13.71
N TRP A 48 -2.89 -13.36 14.88
CA TRP A 48 -3.49 -12.65 16.01
C TRP A 48 -2.58 -11.54 16.55
N GLY A 49 -1.28 -11.82 16.66
CA GLY A 49 -0.29 -10.81 17.06
C GLY A 49 -0.21 -9.64 16.08
N ILE A 50 -0.23 -9.93 14.79
CA ILE A 50 -0.25 -8.92 13.72
C ILE A 50 -1.51 -8.05 13.84
N ALA A 51 -2.68 -8.67 13.98
CA ALA A 51 -3.95 -7.97 14.11
C ALA A 51 -3.96 -7.02 15.32
N ILE A 52 -3.52 -7.48 16.49
CA ILE A 52 -3.43 -6.62 17.69
C ILE A 52 -2.44 -5.48 17.48
N GLY A 53 -1.28 -5.76 16.88
CA GLY A 53 -0.29 -4.73 16.55
C GLY A 53 -0.89 -3.62 15.69
N PHE A 54 -1.63 -3.97 14.65
CA PHE A 54 -2.33 -2.99 13.81
C PHE A 54 -3.43 -2.23 14.56
N VAL A 55 -4.25 -2.91 15.37
CA VAL A 55 -5.29 -2.25 16.18
C VAL A 55 -4.69 -1.21 17.12
N VAL A 56 -3.59 -1.54 17.80
CA VAL A 56 -2.87 -0.61 18.69
C VAL A 56 -2.28 0.55 17.88
N ALA A 57 -1.63 0.27 16.75
CA ALA A 57 -1.09 1.32 15.88
C ALA A 57 -2.18 2.30 15.41
N MET A 58 -3.33 1.78 14.98
CA MET A 58 -4.49 2.57 14.53
C MET A 58 -5.08 3.40 15.67
N ALA A 59 -5.24 2.82 16.86
CA ALA A 59 -5.75 3.54 18.03
C ALA A 59 -4.84 4.73 18.38
N VAL A 60 -3.53 4.51 18.44
CA VAL A 60 -2.55 5.58 18.69
C VAL A 60 -2.56 6.64 17.58
N ALA A 61 -2.65 6.23 16.32
CA ALA A 61 -2.74 7.15 15.20
C ALA A 61 -3.99 8.03 15.27
N ILE A 62 -5.15 7.44 15.60
CA ILE A 62 -6.40 8.16 15.81
C ILE A 62 -6.26 9.19 16.93
N VAL A 63 -5.62 8.84 18.06
CA VAL A 63 -5.37 9.80 19.14
C VAL A 63 -4.57 11.00 18.64
N PHE A 64 -3.50 10.79 17.87
CA PHE A 64 -2.73 11.90 17.28
C PHE A 64 -3.55 12.75 16.31
N VAL A 65 -4.40 12.13 15.49
CA VAL A 65 -5.28 12.84 14.55
C VAL A 65 -6.33 13.66 15.30
N LEU A 66 -6.99 13.09 16.31
CA LEU A 66 -7.98 13.77 17.12
C LEU A 66 -7.36 14.93 17.92
N HIS A 67 -6.19 14.71 18.52
CA HIS A 67 -5.45 15.77 19.19
C HIS A 67 -5.08 16.89 18.20
N ALA A 68 -4.57 16.54 17.02
CA ALA A 68 -4.26 17.54 15.99
C ALA A 68 -5.53 18.30 15.55
N ALA A 69 -6.66 17.63 15.40
CA ALA A 69 -7.93 18.27 15.06
C ALA A 69 -8.40 19.23 16.16
N ALA A 70 -8.21 18.88 17.44
CA ALA A 70 -8.61 19.70 18.58
C ALA A 70 -7.75 20.97 18.76
N VAL A 71 -6.45 20.89 18.49
CA VAL A 71 -5.49 21.97 18.77
C VAL A 71 -5.17 22.81 17.53
N SER A 72 -5.43 22.30 16.32
CA SER A 72 -5.12 23.05 15.09
C SER A 72 -6.07 24.22 14.91
N PRO A 73 -5.56 25.46 14.75
CA PRO A 73 -6.40 26.60 14.43
C PRO A 73 -7.06 26.39 13.06
N ALA A 74 -8.34 26.77 12.94
CA ALA A 74 -9.04 26.75 11.66
C ALA A 74 -8.27 27.63 10.66
N ARG A 75 -7.62 27.00 9.67
CA ARG A 75 -6.92 27.77 8.64
C ARG A 75 -7.96 28.54 7.82
N PRO A 76 -7.79 29.86 7.62
CA PRO A 76 -8.66 30.58 6.71
C PRO A 76 -8.58 29.91 5.33
N ARG A 77 -9.75 29.79 4.68
CA ARG A 77 -9.88 29.13 3.37
C ARG A 77 -8.87 29.77 2.41
N ARG A 78 -7.78 29.04 2.12
CA ARG A 78 -6.74 29.50 1.19
C ARG A 78 -7.46 29.79 -0.14
N ARG A 79 -7.40 31.03 -0.61
CA ARG A 79 -7.87 31.40 -1.95
C ARG A 79 -7.24 30.41 -2.92
N GLU A 80 -8.05 29.68 -3.69
CA GLU A 80 -7.54 28.70 -4.65
C GLU A 80 -6.44 29.39 -5.48
N ALA A 81 -5.20 28.91 -5.32
CA ALA A 81 -4.14 29.32 -6.21
C ALA A 81 -4.56 28.88 -7.61
N ALA A 82 -4.38 29.74 -8.60
CA ALA A 82 -4.61 29.38 -10.00
C ALA A 82 -3.93 28.03 -10.25
N SER A 83 -4.68 27.07 -10.80
CA SER A 83 -4.21 25.70 -11.05
C SER A 83 -2.82 25.75 -11.69
N SER A 84 -1.84 25.09 -11.06
CA SER A 84 -0.47 25.00 -11.60
C SER A 84 -0.42 24.24 -12.93
N THR A 85 -1.53 23.62 -13.32
CA THR A 85 -1.72 22.90 -14.56
C THR A 85 -2.89 23.49 -15.34
N ALA A 86 -2.60 24.12 -16.47
CA ALA A 86 -3.61 24.40 -17.47
C ALA A 86 -4.01 23.06 -18.11
N LEU A 87 -5.24 22.60 -17.81
CA LEU A 87 -5.79 21.46 -18.55
C LEU A 87 -5.97 21.89 -20.01
N PRO A 88 -5.53 21.09 -21.00
CA PRO A 88 -5.82 21.37 -22.39
C PRO A 88 -7.34 21.46 -22.57
N GLN A 89 -7.85 22.66 -22.83
CA GLN A 89 -9.27 22.87 -23.12
C GLN A 89 -9.49 22.56 -24.61
N GLY A 90 -10.40 21.65 -24.93
CA GLY A 90 -11.01 21.56 -26.26
C GLY A 90 -10.57 20.43 -27.19
N ASP A 91 -9.62 19.55 -26.83
CA ASP A 91 -9.27 18.41 -27.68
C ASP A 91 -9.94 17.11 -27.21
N GLY A 92 -11.12 16.83 -27.77
CA GLY A 92 -11.88 15.60 -27.50
C GLY A 92 -11.11 14.31 -27.86
N TYR A 93 -10.21 14.37 -28.85
CA TYR A 93 -9.35 13.25 -29.20
C TYR A 93 -8.31 12.98 -28.11
N ALA A 94 -7.73 14.03 -27.51
CA ALA A 94 -6.83 13.87 -26.37
C ALA A 94 -7.51 13.23 -25.15
N ILE A 95 -8.77 13.58 -24.87
CA ILE A 95 -9.57 12.96 -23.80
C ILE A 95 -9.87 11.50 -24.13
N ALA A 96 -10.35 11.21 -25.35
CA ALA A 96 -10.63 9.86 -25.80
C ALA A 96 -9.39 8.96 -25.74
N ARG A 97 -8.22 9.48 -26.13
CA ARG A 97 -6.94 8.76 -26.04
C ARG A 97 -6.58 8.41 -24.59
N ARG A 98 -6.75 9.34 -23.66
CA ARG A 98 -6.48 9.11 -22.23
C ARG A 98 -7.45 8.09 -21.63
N LEU A 99 -8.73 8.16 -22.00
CA LEU A 99 -9.73 7.16 -21.60
C LEU A 99 -9.40 5.79 -22.16
N GLY A 100 -8.99 5.70 -23.42
CA GLY A 100 -8.55 4.44 -24.03
C GLY A 100 -7.36 3.81 -23.28
N VAL A 101 -6.35 4.63 -22.95
CA VAL A 101 -5.21 4.18 -22.12
C VAL A 101 -5.69 3.68 -20.75
N PHE A 102 -6.57 4.42 -20.08
CA PHE A 102 -7.12 4.03 -18.77
C PHE A 102 -7.87 2.70 -18.84
N VAL A 103 -8.75 2.53 -19.83
CA VAL A 103 -9.55 1.31 -20.04
C VAL A 103 -8.69 0.10 -20.36
N ILE A 104 -7.51 0.28 -20.95
CA ILE A 104 -6.58 -0.83 -21.23
C ILE A 104 -5.72 -1.15 -20.00
N VAL A 105 -5.12 -0.13 -19.40
CA VAL A 105 -4.08 -0.30 -18.38
C VAL A 105 -4.66 -0.74 -17.03
N VAL A 106 -5.88 -0.29 -16.69
CA VAL A 106 -6.53 -0.65 -15.42
C VAL A 106 -6.86 -2.16 -15.36
N PRO A 107 -7.57 -2.76 -16.33
CA PRO A 107 -7.81 -4.20 -16.34
C PRO A 107 -6.53 -5.02 -16.45
N LEU A 108 -5.54 -4.55 -17.22
CA LEU A 108 -4.24 -5.23 -17.32
C LEU A 108 -3.56 -5.33 -15.94
N SER A 109 -3.59 -4.26 -15.16
CA SER A 109 -3.07 -4.23 -13.79
C SER A 109 -3.87 -5.11 -12.83
N PHE A 110 -5.19 -5.14 -13.01
CA PHE A 110 -6.05 -6.00 -12.22
C PHE A 110 -5.75 -7.48 -12.49
N ILE A 111 -5.65 -7.88 -13.75
CA ILE A 111 -5.33 -9.27 -14.14
C ILE A 111 -3.94 -9.68 -13.63
N ALA A 112 -2.93 -8.81 -13.80
CA ALA A 112 -1.58 -9.08 -13.32
C ALA A 112 -1.52 -9.27 -11.79
N SER A 113 -2.16 -8.37 -11.03
CA SER A 113 -2.23 -8.47 -9.57
C SER A 113 -3.01 -9.68 -9.09
N GLN A 114 -4.12 -10.01 -9.76
CA GLN A 114 -4.90 -11.22 -9.48
C GLN A 114 -4.08 -12.49 -9.73
N GLY A 115 -3.36 -12.55 -10.86
CA GLY A 115 -2.48 -13.66 -11.20
C GLY A 115 -1.38 -13.87 -10.17
N LEU A 116 -0.72 -12.78 -9.74
CA LEU A 116 0.28 -12.83 -8.68
C LEU A 116 -0.32 -13.34 -7.35
N ALA A 117 -1.49 -12.82 -6.95
CA ALA A 117 -2.15 -13.21 -5.70
C ALA A 117 -2.48 -14.71 -5.68
N LEU A 118 -3.01 -15.25 -6.78
CA LEU A 118 -3.31 -16.67 -6.91
C LEU A 118 -2.04 -17.52 -6.94
N ALA A 119 -0.99 -17.09 -7.64
CA ALA A 119 0.29 -17.81 -7.66
C ALA A 119 0.92 -17.91 -6.26
N ILE A 120 0.90 -16.83 -5.49
CA ILE A 120 1.40 -16.85 -4.11
C ILE A 120 0.53 -17.74 -3.22
N ALA A 121 -0.80 -17.70 -3.36
CA ALA A 121 -1.68 -18.58 -2.61
C ALA A 121 -1.45 -20.07 -2.95
N ALA A 122 -1.22 -20.40 -4.21
CA ALA A 122 -0.85 -21.75 -4.64
C ALA A 122 0.48 -22.19 -4.02
N ALA A 123 1.52 -21.34 -4.09
CA ALA A 123 2.82 -21.59 -3.48
C ALA A 123 2.74 -21.78 -1.95
N MET A 124 1.86 -21.02 -1.28
CA MET A 124 1.62 -21.15 0.15
C MET A 124 0.91 -22.45 0.53
N LYS A 125 0.04 -22.98 -0.33
CA LYS A 125 -0.64 -24.25 -0.08
C LYS A 125 0.35 -25.41 -0.07
N GLY A 126 1.25 -25.49 -1.07
CA GLY A 126 2.14 -26.62 -1.24
C GLY A 126 1.41 -27.96 -1.08
N ASN A 127 1.94 -28.86 -0.25
CA ASN A 127 1.31 -30.15 0.13
C ASN A 127 0.58 -30.12 1.50
N GLY A 128 0.38 -28.94 2.10
CA GLY A 128 -0.10 -28.80 3.47
C GLY A 128 -1.52 -28.26 3.60
N SER A 129 -2.11 -28.39 4.80
CA SER A 129 -3.40 -27.77 5.15
C SER A 129 -3.22 -26.31 5.53
N LEU A 130 -3.04 -25.45 4.53
CA LEU A 130 -2.91 -23.99 4.69
C LEU A 130 -3.99 -23.21 3.94
N ASP A 131 -5.14 -23.86 3.66
CA ASP A 131 -6.24 -23.31 2.87
C ASP A 131 -6.70 -21.94 3.33
N ALA A 132 -6.99 -21.78 4.63
CA ALA A 132 -7.44 -20.49 5.18
C ALA A 132 -6.38 -19.38 5.03
N ASN A 133 -5.11 -19.70 5.31
CA ASN A 133 -4.02 -18.72 5.21
C ASN A 133 -3.73 -18.35 3.76
N SER A 134 -3.77 -19.31 2.83
CA SER A 134 -3.56 -19.06 1.40
C SER A 134 -4.61 -18.12 0.81
N VAL A 135 -5.90 -18.34 1.15
CA VAL A 135 -7.00 -17.50 0.69
C VAL A 135 -6.93 -16.10 1.30
N ALA A 136 -6.68 -16.02 2.62
CA ALA A 136 -6.51 -14.73 3.29
C ALA A 136 -5.35 -13.94 2.68
N THR A 137 -4.21 -14.58 2.41
CA THR A 137 -3.08 -13.94 1.74
C THR A 137 -3.44 -13.45 0.34
N ALA A 138 -4.14 -14.26 -0.48
CA ALA A 138 -4.59 -13.80 -1.80
C ALA A 138 -5.47 -12.53 -1.71
N MET A 139 -6.40 -12.50 -0.75
CA MET A 139 -7.29 -11.34 -0.53
C MET A 139 -6.53 -10.07 -0.12
N PHE A 140 -5.39 -10.20 0.57
CA PHE A 140 -4.53 -9.05 0.89
C PHE A 140 -3.61 -8.66 -0.26
N ILE A 141 -3.02 -9.63 -0.95
CA ILE A 141 -2.04 -9.38 -2.01
C ILE A 141 -2.70 -8.72 -3.21
N GLN A 142 -3.88 -9.15 -3.63
CA GLN A 142 -4.55 -8.62 -4.82
C GLN A 142 -4.70 -7.08 -4.77
N PRO A 143 -5.38 -6.49 -3.77
CA PRO A 143 -5.57 -5.03 -3.75
C PRO A 143 -4.27 -4.28 -3.51
N THR A 144 -3.33 -4.85 -2.75
CA THR A 144 -2.03 -4.22 -2.46
C THR A 144 -1.13 -4.17 -3.69
N ALA A 145 -1.01 -5.29 -4.41
CA ALA A 145 -0.25 -5.37 -5.65
C ALA A 145 -0.89 -4.49 -6.72
N TRP A 146 -2.23 -4.50 -6.84
CA TRP A 146 -2.93 -3.64 -7.78
C TRP A 146 -2.67 -2.16 -7.50
N ALA A 147 -2.75 -1.72 -6.24
CA ALA A 147 -2.46 -0.35 -5.85
C ALA A 147 -1.01 0.05 -6.15
N ALA A 148 -0.04 -0.83 -5.88
CA ALA A 148 1.38 -0.58 -6.18
C ALA A 148 1.64 -0.46 -7.68
N ILE A 149 1.08 -1.36 -8.50
CA ILE A 149 1.17 -1.30 -9.97
C ILE A 149 0.55 -0.01 -10.49
N MET A 150 -0.66 0.33 -10.03
CA MET A 150 -1.38 1.54 -10.42
C MET A 150 -0.58 2.81 -10.06
N ALA A 151 0.02 2.85 -8.87
CA ALA A 151 0.85 3.97 -8.46
C ALA A 151 2.08 4.10 -9.36
N TRP A 152 2.75 3.00 -9.67
CA TRP A 152 3.95 3.00 -10.51
C TRP A 152 3.65 3.37 -11.97
N GLN A 153 2.66 2.74 -12.61
CA GLN A 153 2.37 3.02 -14.01
C GLN A 153 1.91 4.48 -14.24
N MET A 154 1.23 5.09 -13.25
CA MET A 154 0.72 6.46 -13.38
C MET A 154 1.85 7.52 -13.31
N THR A 155 3.08 7.12 -12.97
CA THR A 155 4.26 7.99 -13.09
C THR A 155 4.92 7.93 -14.47
N MET A 156 4.40 7.12 -15.39
CA MET A 156 4.99 6.93 -16.72
C MET A 156 4.29 7.78 -17.79
N ASP A 157 5.05 8.08 -18.85
CA ASP A 157 4.73 9.08 -19.86
C ASP A 157 4.01 8.52 -21.11
N ASN A 158 4.14 7.21 -21.34
CA ASN A 158 3.57 6.55 -22.51
C ASN A 158 3.00 5.16 -22.19
N LEU A 159 2.11 4.66 -23.05
CA LEU A 159 1.39 3.40 -22.86
C LEU A 159 2.32 2.19 -22.76
N ARG A 160 3.41 2.16 -23.54
CA ARG A 160 4.37 1.04 -23.52
C ARG A 160 5.05 0.93 -22.16
N ASN A 161 5.49 2.06 -21.63
CA ASN A 161 6.07 2.16 -20.31
C ASN A 161 5.01 1.80 -19.25
N MET A 162 3.79 2.35 -19.34
CA MET A 162 2.69 2.04 -18.42
C MET A 162 2.35 0.53 -18.37
N ALA A 163 2.58 -0.22 -19.44
CA ALA A 163 2.36 -1.66 -19.47
C ALA A 163 3.51 -2.47 -18.83
N ALA A 164 4.69 -1.89 -18.62
CA ALA A 164 5.83 -2.61 -18.08
C ALA A 164 5.59 -3.10 -16.62
N PRO A 165 5.08 -2.29 -15.68
CA PRO A 165 4.79 -2.76 -14.31
C PRO A 165 3.84 -3.98 -14.26
N PRO A 166 2.65 -3.97 -14.90
CA PRO A 166 1.78 -5.14 -14.85
C PRO A 166 2.37 -6.35 -15.58
N VAL A 167 3.13 -6.16 -16.67
CA VAL A 167 3.81 -7.27 -17.35
C VAL A 167 4.87 -7.92 -16.45
N LEU A 168 5.70 -7.12 -15.78
CA LEU A 168 6.68 -7.63 -14.82
C LEU A 168 6.02 -8.41 -13.68
N VAL A 169 4.92 -7.88 -13.14
CA VAL A 169 4.17 -8.57 -12.07
C VAL A 169 3.54 -9.87 -12.58
N ALA A 170 2.99 -9.88 -13.80
CA ALA A 170 2.45 -11.09 -14.40
C ALA A 170 3.54 -12.15 -14.59
N LEU A 171 4.72 -11.76 -15.09
CA LEU A 171 5.87 -12.64 -15.24
C LEU A 171 6.33 -13.23 -13.89
N LEU A 172 6.43 -12.39 -12.86
CA LEU A 172 6.74 -12.85 -11.50
C LEU A 172 5.69 -13.85 -11.00
N GLY A 173 4.40 -13.55 -11.20
CA GLY A 173 3.31 -14.48 -10.87
C GLY A 173 3.42 -15.80 -11.61
N SER A 174 3.74 -15.79 -12.91
CA SER A 174 3.96 -17.01 -13.70
C SER A 174 5.15 -17.83 -13.21
N ILE A 175 6.27 -17.18 -12.86
CA ILE A 175 7.44 -17.87 -12.30
C ILE A 175 7.09 -18.53 -10.96
N ILE A 176 6.44 -17.78 -10.05
CA ILE A 176 6.02 -18.32 -8.75
C ILE A 176 5.06 -19.50 -8.95
N GLY A 177 4.06 -19.34 -9.83
CA GLY A 177 3.08 -20.40 -10.10
C GLY A 177 3.70 -21.65 -10.75
N ALA A 178 4.78 -21.51 -11.52
CA ALA A 178 5.50 -22.65 -12.09
C ALA A 178 6.37 -23.40 -11.06
N LEU A 179 6.71 -22.76 -9.95
CA LEU A 179 7.54 -23.34 -8.87
C LEU A 179 6.71 -23.87 -7.69
N ALA A 180 5.42 -23.53 -7.64
CA ALA A 180 4.45 -23.92 -6.61
C ALA A 180 3.93 -25.34 -6.80
#